data_AF-A0A4R9JC54-F1
#
_entry.id   AF-A0A4R9JC54-F1
#
_cell.length_a   1.000
_cell.length_b   1.000
_cell.length_c   1.000
_cell.angle_alpha   90.00
_cell.angle_beta   90.00
_cell.angle_gamma   90.00
#
_symmetry.space_group_name_H-M   'P 1'
#
loop_
_entity.id
_entity.type
_entity.pdbx_description
1 polymer ?
#
loop_
_entity_poly.entity_id
_entity_poly.type
_entity_poly.pdbx_seq_one_letter_code
_entity_poly.pdbx_strand_id
1 'polypeptide(L)'
;MKVLKPLNFMPYTKKIATDLLEKEYGWKSYGQKHFESRFTRFYEGYWLPTRFNFDVRRNQLSSLILTNQMTREEALEILSKPAYDSETIKQDFEFIASKLGISADELDHYHKMDLKFYWDYKNDHKRLKFIEKMITLLNLGRRGGAF
;
A
#
# COMPACT_ATOMS: atom_id res chain seq x y z
N MET A 1 3.59 -27.21 21.41
CA MET A 1 3.36 -26.04 22.30
C MET A 1 2.19 -25.24 21.73
N LYS A 2 1.13 -24.97 22.50
CA LYS A 2 -0.01 -24.16 22.03
C LYS A 2 0.25 -22.71 22.42
N VAL A 3 0.48 -21.84 21.44
CA VAL A 3 0.69 -20.40 21.68
C VAL A 3 -0.67 -19.75 21.91
N LEU A 4 -0.90 -19.24 23.11
CA LEU A 4 -2.08 -18.44 23.42
C LEU A 4 -1.89 -17.01 22.90
N LYS A 5 -2.96 -16.41 22.34
CA LYS A 5 -2.97 -15.05 21.82
C LYS A 5 -4.10 -14.23 22.49
N PRO A 6 -3.92 -13.78 23.74
CA PRO A 6 -4.97 -13.15 24.54
C PRO A 6 -5.65 -11.96 23.83
N LEU A 7 -4.90 -11.19 23.06
CA LEU A 7 -5.42 -10.03 22.32
C LEU A 7 -6.46 -10.40 21.24
N ASN A 8 -6.46 -11.65 20.74
CA ASN A 8 -7.46 -12.10 19.77
C ASN A 8 -8.85 -12.29 20.40
N PHE A 9 -8.96 -12.30 21.72
CA PHE A 9 -10.22 -12.45 22.44
C PHE A 9 -10.83 -11.11 22.89
N MET A 10 -10.12 -10.00 22.66
CA MET A 10 -10.67 -8.69 22.93
C MET A 10 -11.60 -8.25 21.79
N PRO A 11 -12.74 -7.60 22.10
CA PRO A 11 -13.57 -6.99 21.08
C PRO A 11 -12.78 -5.87 20.38
N TYR A 12 -12.54 -6.04 19.08
CA TYR A 12 -11.82 -5.06 18.28
C TYR A 12 -12.54 -4.84 16.95
N THR A 13 -12.83 -3.58 16.66
CA THR A 13 -13.16 -3.10 15.32
C THR A 13 -12.38 -1.81 15.09
N LYS A 14 -12.16 -1.46 13.82
CA LYS A 14 -11.54 -0.18 13.45
C LYS A 14 -12.30 0.98 14.09
N LYS A 15 -13.64 0.93 14.08
CA LYS A 15 -14.51 1.95 14.65
C LYS A 15 -14.35 2.08 16.16
N ILE A 16 -14.36 0.97 16.90
CA ILE A 16 -14.16 1.00 18.36
C ILE A 16 -12.82 1.65 18.71
N ALA A 17 -11.76 1.26 17.98
CA ALA A 17 -10.43 1.81 18.21
C ALA A 17 -10.36 3.32 17.90
N THR A 18 -10.92 3.77 16.77
CA THR A 18 -10.92 5.19 16.42
C THR A 18 -11.75 6.03 17.40
N ASP A 19 -12.96 5.59 17.74
CA ASP A 19 -13.84 6.32 18.66
C ASP A 19 -13.19 6.51 20.05
N LEU A 20 -12.49 5.48 20.54
CA LEU A 20 -11.75 5.54 21.79
C LEU A 20 -10.58 6.54 21.69
N LEU A 21 -9.82 6.50 20.60
CA LEU A 21 -8.69 7.41 20.39
C LEU A 21 -9.14 8.87 20.31
N GLU A 22 -10.25 9.15 19.61
CA GLU A 22 -10.82 10.48 19.52
C GLU A 22 -11.29 10.97 20.90
N LYS A 23 -12.03 10.14 21.63
CA LYS A 23 -12.62 10.51 22.92
C LYS A 23 -11.58 10.70 24.03
N GLU A 24 -10.65 9.77 24.18
CA GLU A 24 -9.74 9.71 25.33
C GLU A 24 -8.45 10.50 25.10
N TYR A 25 -8.01 10.64 23.85
CA TYR A 25 -6.73 11.27 23.50
C TYR A 25 -6.87 12.50 22.60
N GLY A 26 -8.09 12.86 22.19
CA GLY A 26 -8.31 13.95 21.24
C GLY A 26 -7.66 13.68 19.87
N TRP A 27 -7.44 12.41 19.53
CA TRP A 27 -6.90 12.02 18.24
C TRP A 27 -7.82 12.53 17.13
N LYS A 28 -7.25 12.91 15.99
CA LYS A 28 -8.02 13.39 14.83
C LYS A 28 -7.85 12.42 13.68
N SER A 29 -8.97 11.96 13.14
CA SER A 29 -8.96 11.17 11.92
C SER A 29 -8.38 11.97 10.75
N TYR A 30 -7.38 11.38 10.11
CA TYR A 30 -6.79 11.88 8.86
C TYR A 30 -7.44 11.20 7.63
N GLY A 31 -8.60 10.56 7.82
CA GLY A 31 -9.36 9.90 6.76
C GLY A 31 -8.79 8.53 6.39
N GLN A 32 -7.94 8.48 5.37
CA GLN A 32 -7.35 7.24 4.87
C GLN A 32 -6.06 6.87 5.63
N LYS A 33 -5.76 5.59 5.74
CA LYS A 33 -4.56 5.09 6.43
C LYS A 33 -3.30 5.80 5.92
N HIS A 34 -2.46 6.28 6.85
CA HIS A 34 -1.19 6.98 6.61
C HIS A 34 -1.27 8.39 6.00
N PHE A 35 -2.45 8.99 5.92
CA PHE A 35 -2.63 10.32 5.30
C PHE A 35 -2.21 11.49 6.20
N GLU A 36 -1.74 11.21 7.41
CA GLU A 36 -0.96 12.17 8.20
C GLU A 36 0.37 12.55 7.51
N SER A 37 0.92 11.65 6.69
CA SER A 37 2.12 11.88 5.90
C SER A 37 1.77 12.38 4.51
N ARG A 38 2.23 13.59 4.15
CA ARG A 38 2.08 14.15 2.80
C ARG A 38 2.68 13.22 1.73
N PHE A 39 3.83 12.62 2.02
CA PHE A 39 4.47 11.67 1.10
C PHE A 39 3.62 10.43 0.90
N THR A 40 3.11 9.84 1.99
CA THR A 40 2.32 8.60 1.88
C THR A 40 0.98 8.86 1.21
N ARG A 41 0.32 9.98 1.52
CA ARG A 41 -0.88 10.42 0.80
C ARG A 41 -0.64 10.60 -0.69
N PHE A 42 0.45 11.25 -1.07
CA PHE A 42 0.85 11.40 -2.48
C PHE A 42 1.11 10.04 -3.14
N TYR A 43 1.92 9.20 -2.50
CA TYR A 43 2.34 7.92 -3.05
C TYR A 43 1.20 6.91 -3.17
N GLU A 44 0.48 6.66 -2.07
CA GLU A 44 -0.60 5.68 -2.00
C GLU A 44 -1.91 6.19 -2.61
N GLY A 45 -2.20 7.48 -2.43
CA GLY A 45 -3.45 8.09 -2.89
C GLY A 45 -3.45 8.41 -4.38
N TYR A 46 -2.31 8.82 -4.94
CA TYR A 46 -2.25 9.29 -6.33
C TYR A 46 -1.25 8.51 -7.18
N TRP A 47 0.02 8.43 -6.77
CA TRP A 47 1.08 7.88 -7.62
C TRP A 47 0.83 6.42 -7.99
N LEU A 48 0.56 5.55 -7.00
CA LEU A 48 0.31 4.13 -7.24
C LEU A 48 -0.95 3.86 -8.08
N PRO A 49 -2.13 4.46 -7.78
CA PRO A 49 -3.33 4.24 -8.59
C PRO A 49 -3.20 4.76 -10.02
N THR A 50 -2.63 5.95 -10.20
CA THR A 50 -2.60 6.61 -11.53
C THR A 50 -1.46 6.14 -12.42
N ARG A 51 -0.31 5.75 -11.85
CA ARG A 51 0.84 5.27 -12.63
C ARG A 51 0.88 3.75 -12.80
N PHE A 52 0.54 3.00 -11.76
CA PHE A 52 0.72 1.54 -11.73
C PHE A 52 -0.59 0.76 -11.65
N ASN A 53 -1.75 1.45 -11.69
CA ASN A 53 -3.07 0.84 -11.49
C ASN A 53 -3.13 -0.01 -10.21
N PHE A 54 -2.44 0.45 -9.16
CA PHE A 54 -2.33 -0.27 -7.90
C PHE A 54 -2.96 0.57 -6.78
N ASP A 55 -4.16 0.19 -6.38
CA ASP A 55 -4.89 0.86 -5.30
C ASP A 55 -4.72 0.08 -3.99
N VAL A 56 -3.95 0.65 -3.06
CA VAL A 56 -3.71 0.07 -1.74
C VAL A 56 -4.99 -0.12 -0.93
N ARG A 57 -6.05 0.67 -1.17
CA ARG A 57 -7.32 0.56 -0.43
C ARG A 57 -7.95 -0.81 -0.63
N ARG A 58 -7.69 -1.49 -1.74
CA ARG A 58 -8.22 -2.84 -2.01
C ARG A 58 -7.86 -3.82 -0.91
N ASN A 59 -6.62 -3.85 -0.45
CA ASN A 59 -6.21 -4.77 0.62
C ASN A 59 -6.82 -4.36 1.97
N GLN A 60 -6.90 -3.06 2.25
CA GLN A 60 -7.42 -2.52 3.51
C GLN A 60 -8.91 -2.83 3.67
N LEU A 61 -9.70 -2.57 2.62
CA LEU A 61 -11.13 -2.84 2.58
C LEU A 61 -11.41 -4.35 2.61
N SER A 62 -10.55 -5.16 1.95
CA SER A 62 -10.67 -6.63 2.01
C SER A 62 -10.54 -7.16 3.45
N SER A 63 -9.64 -6.59 4.27
CA SER A 63 -9.54 -6.96 5.69
C SER A 63 -10.81 -6.63 6.49
N LEU A 64 -11.50 -5.52 6.15
CA LEU A 64 -12.76 -5.15 6.81
C LEU A 64 -13.90 -6.10 6.41
N ILE A 65 -13.94 -6.53 5.15
CA ILE A 65 -14.90 -7.54 4.67
C ILE A 65 -14.68 -8.87 5.40
N LEU A 66 -13.43 -9.35 5.47
CA LEU A 66 -13.09 -10.62 6.14
C LEU A 66 -13.43 -10.63 7.64
N THR A 67 -13.59 -9.46 8.24
CA THR A 67 -13.91 -9.29 9.66
C THR A 67 -15.36 -8.82 9.88
N ASN A 68 -16.20 -8.86 8.84
CA ASN A 68 -17.61 -8.44 8.87
C ASN A 68 -17.83 -6.99 9.34
N GLN A 69 -16.84 -6.12 9.14
CA GLN A 69 -16.92 -4.69 9.47
C GLN A 69 -17.43 -3.83 8.32
N MET A 70 -17.53 -4.41 7.12
CA MET A 70 -17.95 -3.73 5.89
C MET A 70 -18.43 -4.77 4.87
N THR A 71 -19.40 -4.39 4.03
CA THR A 71 -19.87 -5.18 2.90
C THR A 71 -18.98 -5.01 1.67
N ARG A 72 -19.09 -5.92 0.70
CA ARG A 72 -18.36 -5.79 -0.56
C ARG A 72 -18.84 -4.58 -1.36
N GLU A 73 -20.14 -4.32 -1.32
CA GLU A 73 -20.82 -3.25 -2.05
C GLU A 73 -20.33 -1.88 -1.59
N GLU A 74 -20.25 -1.66 -0.28
CA GLU A 74 -19.65 -0.45 0.31
C GLU A 74 -18.19 -0.28 -0.10
N ALA A 75 -17.40 -1.36 -0.07
CA ALA A 75 -16.00 -1.30 -0.49
C ALA A 75 -15.84 -0.91 -1.97
N LEU A 76 -16.69 -1.43 -2.84
CA LEU A 76 -16.70 -1.06 -4.27
C LEU A 76 -17.13 0.40 -4.48
N GLU A 77 -18.09 0.89 -3.71
CA GLU A 77 -18.48 2.31 -3.76
C GLU A 77 -17.31 3.22 -3.36
N ILE A 78 -16.58 2.87 -2.29
CA ILE A 78 -15.38 3.61 -1.87
C ILE A 78 -14.32 3.61 -2.98
N LEU A 79 -14.07 2.44 -3.59
CA LEU A 79 -13.06 2.30 -4.65
C LEU A 79 -13.44 2.99 -5.96
N SER A 80 -14.73 3.22 -6.21
CA SER A 80 -15.22 3.96 -7.38
C SER A 80 -14.80 5.44 -7.35
N LYS A 81 -14.50 5.96 -6.15
CA LYS A 81 -14.05 7.34 -5.93
C LYS A 81 -12.52 7.36 -5.87
N PRO A 82 -11.85 8.38 -6.44
CA PRO A 82 -10.40 8.52 -6.31
C PRO A 82 -10.00 8.63 -4.82
N ALA A 83 -8.80 8.15 -4.49
CA ALA A 83 -8.26 8.21 -3.13
C ALA A 83 -7.68 9.58 -2.76
N TYR A 84 -7.78 10.56 -3.66
CA TYR A 84 -7.16 11.87 -3.53
C TYR A 84 -8.11 12.97 -3.96
N ASP A 85 -7.91 14.14 -3.34
CA ASP A 85 -8.49 15.41 -3.78
C ASP A 85 -7.54 16.08 -4.78
N SER A 86 -8.09 16.62 -5.88
CA SER A 86 -7.29 17.13 -7.00
C SER A 86 -6.53 18.42 -6.67
N GLU A 87 -7.06 19.26 -5.78
CA GLU A 87 -6.39 20.48 -5.34
C GLU A 87 -5.24 20.15 -4.38
N THR A 88 -5.52 19.30 -3.39
CA THR A 88 -4.54 18.83 -2.41
C THR A 88 -3.38 18.11 -3.10
N ILE A 89 -3.67 17.27 -4.10
CA ILE A 89 -2.61 16.49 -4.74
C ILE A 89 -1.67 17.36 -5.57
N LYS A 90 -2.13 18.45 -6.17
CA LYS A 90 -1.26 19.39 -6.87
C LYS A 90 -0.24 20.01 -5.92
N GLN A 91 -0.69 20.43 -4.74
CA GLN A 91 0.19 20.98 -3.70
C GLN A 91 1.18 19.93 -3.17
N ASP A 92 0.73 18.68 -3.00
CA ASP A 92 1.60 17.58 -2.61
C ASP A 92 2.61 17.25 -3.71
N PHE A 93 2.22 17.31 -4.99
CA PHE A 93 3.10 17.09 -6.13
C PHE A 93 4.26 18.09 -6.14
N GLU A 94 3.97 19.39 -6.03
CA GLU A 94 4.98 20.46 -5.96
C GLU A 94 5.88 20.30 -4.72
N PHE A 95 5.28 19.98 -3.57
CA PHE A 95 6.05 19.73 -2.35
C PHE A 95 7.01 18.55 -2.51
N ILE A 96 6.56 17.44 -3.09
CA ILE A 96 7.39 16.24 -3.26
C ILE A 96 8.52 16.52 -4.25
N ALA A 97 8.25 17.18 -5.37
CA ALA A 97 9.29 17.62 -6.31
C ALA A 97 10.36 18.46 -5.60
N SER A 98 9.94 19.43 -4.78
CA SER A 98 10.87 20.26 -4.00
C SER A 98 11.70 19.46 -3.01
N LYS A 99 11.14 18.42 -2.36
CA LYS A 99 11.85 17.55 -1.42
C LYS A 99 12.81 16.59 -2.12
N LEU A 100 12.54 16.25 -3.37
CA LEU A 100 13.43 15.44 -4.21
C LEU A 100 14.52 16.29 -4.90
N GLY A 101 14.43 17.63 -4.84
CA GLY A 101 15.39 18.52 -5.48
C GLY A 101 15.25 18.59 -7.01
N ILE A 102 14.06 18.32 -7.53
CA ILE A 102 13.73 18.33 -8.97
C ILE A 102 12.58 19.30 -9.26
N SER A 103 12.37 19.62 -10.54
CA SER A 103 11.21 20.43 -10.93
C SER A 103 9.92 19.61 -10.92
N ALA A 104 8.77 20.28 -10.82
CA ALA A 104 7.48 19.61 -10.97
C ALA A 104 7.34 18.97 -12.37
N ASP A 105 7.83 19.62 -13.42
CA ASP A 105 7.81 19.07 -14.78
C ASP A 105 8.64 17.79 -14.89
N GLU A 106 9.79 17.72 -14.20
CA GLU A 106 10.62 16.51 -14.16
C GLU A 106 9.92 15.36 -13.42
N LEU A 107 9.27 15.66 -12.29
CA LEU A 107 8.48 14.65 -11.57
C LEU A 107 7.29 14.16 -12.41
N ASP A 108 6.64 15.04 -13.17
CA ASP A 108 5.53 14.69 -14.09
C ASP A 108 6.03 13.85 -15.26
N HIS A 109 7.22 14.16 -15.78
CA HIS A 109 7.89 13.30 -16.76
C HIS A 109 8.10 11.88 -16.20
N TYR A 110 8.59 11.74 -14.96
CA TYR A 110 8.72 10.42 -14.31
C TYR A 110 7.37 9.75 -14.07
N HIS A 111 6.29 10.50 -13.86
CA HIS A 111 4.95 9.94 -13.71
C HIS A 111 4.43 9.35 -15.02
N LYS A 112 4.76 9.97 -16.16
CA LYS A 112 4.25 9.61 -17.50
C LYS A 112 5.17 8.73 -18.32
N MET A 113 6.45 8.64 -17.98
CA MET A 113 7.40 7.79 -18.70
C MET A 113 6.97 6.32 -18.71
N ASP A 114 7.39 5.58 -19.73
CA ASP A 114 7.08 4.16 -19.86
C ASP A 114 7.41 3.36 -18.60
N LEU A 115 6.52 2.44 -18.24
CA LEU A 115 6.75 1.53 -17.13
C LEU A 115 7.92 0.60 -17.44
N LYS A 116 8.83 0.49 -16.49
CA LYS A 116 9.92 -0.47 -16.50
C LYS A 116 9.73 -1.45 -15.35
N PHE A 117 10.06 -2.70 -15.59
CA PHE A 117 10.08 -3.77 -14.61
C PHE A 117 11.51 -4.13 -14.23
N TYR A 118 11.68 -4.87 -13.13
CA TYR A 118 13.02 -5.23 -12.65
C TYR A 118 13.86 -5.97 -13.70
N TRP A 119 13.22 -6.68 -14.64
CA TRP A 119 13.91 -7.41 -15.71
C TRP A 119 14.41 -6.52 -16.86
N ASP A 120 13.98 -5.27 -16.94
CA ASP A 120 14.47 -4.32 -17.94
C ASP A 120 15.85 -3.75 -17.59
N TYR A 121 16.29 -3.95 -16.34
CA TYR A 121 17.61 -3.55 -15.84
C TYR A 121 18.54 -4.75 -15.74
N LYS A 122 19.86 -4.53 -15.78
CA LYS A 122 20.86 -5.59 -15.63
C LYS A 122 20.69 -6.30 -14.27
N ASN A 123 20.35 -7.58 -14.30
CA ASN A 123 20.15 -8.41 -13.11
C ASN A 123 20.50 -9.88 -13.38
N ASP A 124 20.70 -10.65 -12.31
CA ASP A 124 21.04 -12.08 -12.36
C ASP A 124 19.82 -13.02 -12.23
N HIS A 125 18.59 -12.51 -12.41
CA HIS A 125 17.35 -13.25 -12.15
C HIS A 125 17.26 -14.58 -12.91
N LYS A 126 17.63 -14.59 -14.19
CA LYS A 126 17.62 -15.81 -15.01
C LYS A 126 18.59 -16.86 -14.46
N ARG A 127 19.79 -16.44 -14.02
CA ARG A 127 20.81 -17.32 -13.42
C ARG A 127 20.33 -17.87 -12.08
N LEU A 128 19.80 -17.01 -11.22
CA LEU A 128 19.27 -17.40 -9.91
C LEU A 128 18.08 -18.38 -10.05
N LYS A 129 17.11 -18.09 -10.93
CA LYS A 129 15.99 -19.00 -11.22
C LYS A 129 16.47 -20.36 -11.75
N PHE A 130 17.51 -20.39 -12.59
CA PHE A 130 18.08 -21.63 -13.08
C PHE A 130 18.70 -22.46 -11.95
N ILE A 131 19.51 -21.82 -11.10
CA ILE A 131 20.13 -22.47 -9.93
C ILE A 131 19.05 -23.02 -8.99
N GLU A 132 18.00 -22.25 -8.72
CA GLU A 132 16.86 -22.68 -7.90
C GLU A 132 16.17 -23.92 -8.46
N LYS A 133 15.91 -23.94 -9.77
CA LYS A 133 15.30 -25.09 -10.44
C LYS A 133 16.18 -26.33 -10.33
N MET A 134 17.50 -26.19 -10.48
CA MET A 134 18.45 -27.30 -10.35
C MET A 134 18.52 -27.84 -8.92
N ILE A 135 18.62 -26.97 -7.90
CA ILE A 135 18.62 -27.37 -6.50
C ILE A 135 17.33 -28.14 -6.15
N THR A 136 16.18 -27.62 -6.60
CA THR A 136 14.88 -28.24 -6.37
C THR A 136 14.78 -29.61 -7.06
N LEU A 137 15.24 -29.72 -8.30
CA LEU A 137 15.26 -30.98 -9.06
C LEU A 137 16.14 -32.04 -8.39
N LEU A 138 17.27 -31.62 -7.82
CA LEU A 138 18.23 -32.50 -7.16
C LEU A 138 17.87 -32.83 -5.70
N ASN A 139 16.73 -32.34 -5.18
CA ASN A 139 16.31 -32.46 -3.77
C ASN A 139 17.39 -32.00 -2.77
N LEU A 140 18.30 -31.10 -3.18
CA LEU A 140 19.37 -30.56 -2.33
C LEU A 140 18.87 -29.50 -1.35
N GLY A 141 17.60 -29.12 -1.46
CA GLY A 141 16.89 -28.21 -0.58
C GLY A 141 15.64 -27.65 -1.24
N ARG A 142 14.69 -27.19 -0.43
CA ARG A 142 13.62 -26.28 -0.89
C ARG A 142 13.92 -24.92 -0.29
N ARG A 143 13.80 -23.87 -1.09
CA ARG A 143 13.76 -22.51 -0.54
C ARG A 143 12.60 -22.48 0.46
N GLY A 144 12.89 -22.23 1.73
CA GLY A 144 11.86 -21.79 2.67
C GLY A 144 11.29 -20.51 2.10
N GLY A 145 10.11 -20.61 1.49
CA GLY A 145 9.49 -19.47 0.83
C GLY A 145 9.25 -18.39 1.87
N ALA A 146 9.96 -17.28 1.76
CA ALA A 146 9.44 -16.02 2.26
C ALA A 146 8.39 -15.56 1.25
N PHE A 147 7.17 -16.05 1.44
CA PHE A 147 5.94 -15.40 1.04
C PHE A 147 5.08 -15.27 2.29
#